data_AF-A0A7X2MYM2-F1
#
_entry.id   AF-A0A7X2MYM2-F1
#
_cell.length_a   1.000
_cell.length_b   1.000
_cell.length_c   1.000
_cell.angle_alpha   90.00
_cell.angle_beta   90.00
_cell.angle_gamma   90.00
#
_symmetry.space_group_name_H-M   'P 1'
#
loop_
_entity.id
_entity.type
_entity.pdbx_description
1 polymer ?
#
loop_
_entity_poly.entity_id
_entity_poly.type
_entity_poly.pdbx_seq_one_letter_code
_entity_poly.pdbx_strand_id
1 'polypeptide(L)'
;MCKVLGISRAAYYKHVHRKPSIYEQENKILDKKILEEYTASKRRYGAPKIHKTLQSKGITVSLKRVQKRMKKLGIKSIVIKKMGTFMPVKGKC
;
A
#
# COMPACT_ATOMS: atom_id res chain seq x y z
N MET A 1 -0.55 1.74 -33.73
CA MET A 1 -0.49 1.13 -32.38
C MET A 1 0.18 -0.25 -32.42
N CYS A 2 -0.48 -1.33 -32.84
CA CYS A 2 0.06 -2.71 -32.75
C CYS A 2 1.38 -2.95 -33.51
N LYS A 3 1.51 -2.45 -34.76
CA LYS A 3 2.76 -2.54 -35.55
C LYS A 3 3.93 -1.74 -34.96
N VAL A 4 3.64 -0.61 -34.31
CA VAL A 4 4.65 0.29 -33.72
C VAL A 4 5.20 -0.29 -32.43
N LEU A 5 4.36 -1.00 -31.66
CA LEU A 5 4.74 -1.63 -30.39
C LEU A 5 5.22 -3.08 -30.54
N GLY A 6 5.16 -3.67 -31.75
CA GLY A 6 5.52 -5.08 -31.99
C GLY A 6 4.59 -6.11 -31.34
N ILE A 7 3.36 -5.72 -30.99
CA ILE A 7 2.39 -6.58 -30.27
C ILE A 7 1.33 -7.10 -31.26
N SER A 8 0.89 -8.35 -31.09
CA SER A 8 -0.22 -8.88 -31.88
C SER A 8 -1.52 -8.12 -31.61
N ARG A 9 -2.35 -7.96 -32.64
CA ARG A 9 -3.64 -7.24 -32.54
C ARG A 9 -4.56 -7.85 -31.48
N ALA A 10 -4.57 -9.18 -31.35
CA ALA A 10 -5.32 -9.90 -30.34
C ALA A 10 -4.84 -9.60 -28.91
N ALA A 11 -3.52 -9.54 -28.68
CA ALA A 11 -2.96 -9.20 -27.37
C ALA A 11 -3.26 -7.74 -26.98
N TYR A 12 -3.23 -6.81 -27.94
CA TYR A 12 -3.63 -5.41 -27.72
C TYR A 12 -5.07 -5.32 -27.23
N TYR A 13 -6.03 -5.88 -27.96
CA TYR A 13 -7.45 -5.81 -27.56
C TYR A 13 -7.73 -6.61 -26.27
N LYS A 14 -7.03 -7.72 -26.04
CA LYS A 14 -7.13 -8.48 -24.77
C LYS A 14 -6.70 -7.64 -23.58
N HIS A 15 -5.66 -6.81 -23.73
CA HIS A 15 -5.23 -5.89 -22.68
C HIS A 15 -6.21 -4.72 -22.50
N VAL A 16 -6.64 -4.11 -23.60
CA VAL A 16 -7.57 -2.95 -23.60
C VAL A 16 -8.92 -3.33 -22.98
N HIS A 17 -9.45 -4.50 -23.27
CA HIS A 17 -10.75 -4.96 -22.75
C HIS A 17 -10.62 -5.84 -21.50
N ARG A 18 -9.44 -5.88 -20.86
CA ARG A 18 -9.24 -6.71 -19.66
C ARG A 18 -10.11 -6.18 -18.52
N LYS A 19 -11.10 -6.96 -18.12
CA LYS A 19 -11.89 -6.67 -16.91
C LYS A 19 -11.00 -6.86 -15.66
N PRO A 20 -11.07 -5.95 -14.68
CA PRO A 20 -10.33 -6.11 -13.44
C PRO A 20 -10.82 -7.37 -12.71
N SER A 21 -9.88 -8.11 -12.12
CA SER A 21 -10.22 -9.25 -11.27
C SER A 21 -10.89 -8.78 -9.98
N ILE A 22 -11.69 -9.64 -9.33
CA ILE A 22 -12.29 -9.40 -8.01
C ILE A 22 -11.22 -8.92 -7.01
N TYR A 23 -10.06 -9.58 -7.00
CA TYR A 23 -8.93 -9.19 -6.16
C TYR A 23 -8.42 -7.77 -6.44
N GLU A 24 -8.41 -7.34 -7.70
CA GLU A 24 -8.00 -5.98 -8.05
C GLU A 24 -9.02 -4.95 -7.57
N GLN A 25 -10.30 -5.28 -7.63
CA GLN A 25 -11.37 -4.42 -7.15
C GLN A 25 -11.35 -4.29 -5.63
N GLU A 26 -11.19 -5.38 -4.89
CA GLU A 26 -10.98 -5.36 -3.44
C GLU A 26 -9.75 -4.52 -3.05
N ASN A 27 -8.66 -4.67 -3.80
CA ASN A 27 -7.46 -3.89 -3.56
C ASN A 27 -7.69 -2.40 -3.80
N LYS A 28 -8.43 -2.01 -4.84
CA LYS A 28 -8.81 -0.61 -5.07
C LYS A 28 -9.66 -0.07 -3.92
N ILE A 29 -10.58 -0.85 -3.38
CA ILE A 29 -11.39 -0.46 -2.21
C ILE A 29 -10.50 -0.26 -0.98
N LEU A 30 -9.56 -1.20 -0.73
CA LEU A 30 -8.61 -1.08 0.37
C LEU A 30 -7.70 0.14 0.21
N ASP A 31 -7.21 0.39 -1.01
CA ASP A 31 -6.35 1.53 -1.33
C ASP A 31 -7.07 2.86 -1.06
N LYS A 32 -8.36 2.97 -1.41
CA LYS A 32 -9.20 4.14 -1.08
C LYS A 32 -9.32 4.36 0.42
N LYS A 33 -9.67 3.32 1.19
CA LYS A 33 -9.81 3.41 2.64
C LYS A 33 -8.50 3.81 3.32
N ILE A 34 -7.36 3.26 2.87
CA ILE A 34 -6.03 3.65 3.37
C ILE A 34 -5.77 5.14 3.10
N LEU A 35 -6.12 5.61 1.91
CA LEU A 35 -5.92 7.01 1.53
C LEU A 35 -6.80 7.95 2.37
N GLU A 36 -8.06 7.60 2.60
CA GLU A 36 -9.00 8.35 3.45
C GLU A 36 -8.48 8.48 4.88
N GLU A 37 -8.04 7.38 5.51
CA GLU A 37 -7.44 7.44 6.86
C GLU A 37 -6.18 8.29 6.89
N TYR A 38 -5.35 8.16 5.84
CA TYR A 38 -4.09 8.87 5.76
C TYR A 38 -4.29 10.39 5.62
N THR A 39 -5.25 10.83 4.79
CA THR A 39 -5.59 12.26 4.63
C THR A 39 -6.30 12.80 5.87
N ALA A 40 -7.24 12.05 6.45
CA ALA A 40 -7.91 12.41 7.71
C ALA A 40 -6.90 12.62 8.85
N SER A 41 -5.86 11.79 8.89
CA SER A 41 -4.79 11.88 9.88
C SER A 41 -3.72 12.93 9.55
N LYS A 42 -3.96 13.83 8.60
CA LYS A 42 -3.00 14.83 8.09
C LYS A 42 -1.64 14.22 7.75
N ARG A 43 -1.63 13.02 7.16
CA ARG A 43 -0.44 12.28 6.73
C ARG A 43 0.52 11.85 7.87
N ARG A 44 0.07 11.96 9.12
CA ARG A 44 0.87 11.65 10.31
C ARG A 44 1.05 10.16 10.52
N TYR A 45 0.02 9.37 10.18
CA TYR A 45 0.00 7.94 10.48
C TYR A 45 0.75 7.13 9.44
N GLY A 46 1.58 6.20 9.94
CA GLY A 46 2.20 5.16 9.13
C GLY A 46 1.38 3.88 9.13
N ALA A 47 1.90 2.85 8.45
CA ALA A 47 1.23 1.55 8.31
C ALA A 47 0.73 0.94 9.64
N PRO A 48 1.46 0.99 10.77
CA PRO A 48 0.98 0.42 12.03
C PRO A 48 -0.28 1.11 12.57
N LYS A 49 -0.34 2.44 12.50
CA LYS A 49 -1.50 3.21 13.00
C LYS A 49 -2.70 3.11 12.08
N ILE A 50 -2.46 3.15 10.76
CA ILE A 50 -3.51 2.94 9.76
C ILE A 50 -4.08 1.53 9.90
N HIS A 51 -3.25 0.50 10.07
CA HIS A 51 -3.71 -0.87 10.30
C HIS A 51 -4.61 -0.99 11.53
N LYS A 52 -4.21 -0.42 12.66
CA LYS A 52 -5.05 -0.38 13.88
C LYS A 52 -6.39 0.30 13.62
N THR A 53 -6.37 1.44 12.91
CA THR A 53 -7.59 2.19 12.60
C THR A 53 -8.53 1.40 11.69
N LEU A 54 -7.98 0.72 10.68
CA LEU A 54 -8.74 -0.17 9.80
C LEU A 54 -9.35 -1.35 10.59
N GLN A 55 -8.59 -1.93 11.53
CA GLN A 55 -9.07 -3.01 12.38
C GLN A 55 -10.22 -2.54 13.29
N SER A 56 -10.13 -1.34 13.87
CA SER A 56 -11.22 -0.72 14.64
C SER A 56 -12.47 -0.47 13.80
N LYS A 57 -12.32 -0.25 12.49
CA LYS A 57 -13.43 -0.14 11.52
C LYS A 57 -13.96 -1.50 11.05
N GLY A 58 -13.52 -2.61 11.65
CA GLY A 58 -13.95 -3.96 11.31
C GLY A 58 -13.27 -4.56 10.07
N ILE A 59 -12.20 -3.92 9.56
CA ILE A 59 -11.51 -4.40 8.36
C ILE A 59 -10.31 -5.27 8.78
N THR A 60 -10.46 -6.58 8.60
CA THR A 60 -9.41 -7.57 8.91
C THR A 60 -8.40 -7.64 7.76
N VAL A 61 -7.32 -6.88 7.87
CA VAL A 61 -6.19 -6.91 6.92
C VAL A 61 -4.88 -7.09 7.66
N SER A 62 -3.95 -7.84 7.08
CA SER A 62 -2.62 -7.98 7.68
C SER A 62 -1.80 -6.69 7.56
N LEU A 63 -0.95 -6.41 8.55
CA LEU A 63 -0.05 -5.27 8.52
C LEU A 63 0.83 -5.24 7.26
N LYS A 64 1.38 -6.40 6.85
CA LYS A 64 2.18 -6.54 5.62
C LYS A 64 1.38 -6.13 4.37
N ARG A 65 0.08 -6.45 4.31
CA ARG A 65 -0.78 -6.04 3.20
C ARG A 65 -0.93 -4.52 3.16
N VAL A 66 -1.20 -3.89 4.30
CA VAL A 66 -1.27 -2.41 4.41
C VAL A 66 0.06 -1.77 3.98
N GLN A 67 1.20 -2.27 4.46
CA GLN A 67 2.53 -1.78 4.06
C GLN A 67 2.76 -1.87 2.56
N LYS A 68 2.43 -3.01 1.93
CA LYS A 68 2.58 -3.21 0.49
C LYS A 68 1.72 -2.23 -0.31
N ARG A 69 0.49 -1.97 0.15
CA ARG A 69 -0.43 -1.00 -0.47
C ARG A 69 0.07 0.43 -0.31
N MET A 70 0.49 0.83 0.89
CA MET A 70 1.11 2.14 1.11
C MET A 70 2.34 2.36 0.22
N LYS A 71 3.20 1.35 0.08
CA LYS A 71 4.36 1.41 -0.83
C LYS A 71 3.93 1.58 -2.29
N LYS A 72 2.89 0.86 -2.73
CA LYS A 72 2.36 0.98 -4.10
C LYS A 72 1.75 2.36 -4.36
N LEU A 73 1.12 2.97 -3.36
CA LEU A 73 0.55 4.32 -3.43
C LEU A 73 1.60 5.43 -3.23
N GLY A 74 2.84 5.10 -2.89
CA GLY A 74 3.89 6.09 -2.60
C GLY A 74 3.69 6.85 -1.29
N ILE A 75 2.86 6.34 -0.39
CA ILE A 75 2.46 7.01 0.85
C ILE A 75 3.42 6.66 2.00
N LYS A 76 3.86 7.67 2.75
CA LYS A 76 4.77 7.54 3.90
C LYS A 76 4.33 8.45 5.04
N SER A 77 4.57 8.04 6.29
CA SER A 77 4.30 8.91 7.43
C SER A 77 5.22 10.14 7.41
N ILE A 78 4.67 11.33 7.65
CA ILE A 78 5.48 12.56 7.78
C ILE A 78 6.33 12.53 9.06
N VAL A 79 5.88 11.82 10.10
CA VAL A 79 6.60 11.77 11.38
C VAL A 79 7.97 11.14 11.18
N ILE A 80 9.01 11.93 11.44
CA ILE A 80 10.39 11.46 11.44
C ILE A 80 10.54 10.46 12.57
N LYS A 81 11.03 9.25 12.24
CA LYS A 81 11.35 8.24 13.24
C LYS A 81 12.46 8.80 14.12
N LYS A 82 12.24 8.89 15.43
CA LYS A 82 13.32 9.15 16.39
C LYS A 82 14.34 8.01 16.22
N MET A 83 15.55 8.32 15.74
CA MET A 83 16.67 7.39 15.80
C MET A 83 16.85 7.04 17.28
N GLY A 84 16.55 5.80 17.66
CA GLY A 84 16.86 5.32 19.00
C GLY A 84 18.37 5.36 19.16
N THR A 85 18.85 5.94 20.26
CA THR A 85 20.25 5.85 20.67
C THR A 85 20.67 4.39 20.63
N PHE A 86 21.61 4.07 19.75
CA PHE A 86 22.28 2.78 19.75
C PHE A 86 23.00 2.65 21.10
N MET A 87 22.40 1.93 22.05
CA MET A 87 23.16 1.47 23.21
C MET A 87 23.87 0.19 22.75
N PRO A 88 25.21 0.19 22.59
CA PRO A 88 25.92 -1.05 22.40
C PRO A 88 25.67 -1.90 23.64
N VAL A 89 25.03 -3.05 23.47
CA VAL A 89 25.02 -4.10 24.50
C VAL A 89 26.47 -4.48 24.74
N LYS A 90 27.03 -4.02 25.87
CA LYS A 90 28.36 -4.44 26.32
C LYS A 90 28.33 -5.97 26.41
N GLY A 91 29.19 -6.62 25.62
CA GLY A 91 29.37 -8.06 25.64
C GLY A 91 29.62 -8.53 27.06
N LYS A 92 28.91 -9.57 27.48
CA LYS A 92 29.30 -10.36 28.63
C LYS A 92 30.46 -11.25 28.19
N CYS A 93 31.52 -11.23 28.97
CA CYS A 93 32.65 -12.15 28.91
C CYS A 93 32.19 -13.61 28.90
#